data_AF-A0ABC8KYY2-F1
#
_entry.id   AF-A0ABC8KYY2-F1
#
_cell.length_a   1.000
_cell.length_b   1.000
_cell.length_c   1.000
_cell.angle_alpha   90.00
_cell.angle_beta   90.00
_cell.angle_gamma   90.00
#
_symmetry.space_group_name_H-M   'P 1'
#
loop_
_entity.id
_entity.type
_entity.pdbx_description
1 polymer ?
#
loop_
_entity_poly.entity_id
_entity_poly.type
_entity_poly.pdbx_seq_one_letter_code
_entity_poly.pdbx_strand_id
1 'polypeptide(L)'
;MFKTSTTRLCFVLAAVILTVPTSSTATYNPTYTASTDTVIYTNCSQARFSPGSAYETNLKSLLSSLVTSTLLNRYNNLTIPFGSGVNPEPNVTVYGLFQCSVDLDPTSCSSCVTRAFALVGNTCPNSYSVIWQMQSCLIRYDKSSFFGVQDKTVVRKTCGQPMGFVDQDALTRVSDVIGYLGSGDKPDRTGANGEVRGAAQCTGDLSQAQCQDCLTDAIGRLRSDCLMAQGGYVYLSKCYARFGFVGSHGSQTPNSIFGGEKYDTDNDDNNVGRTLVIIIGIITLVILLIVFLAFLGKKLRNLREDKC
;
A
#
# COMPACT_ATOMS: atom_id res chain seq x y z
N MET A 1 -47.33 -49.83 -38.99
CA MET A 1 -45.92 -50.08 -38.59
C MET A 1 -45.19 -48.76 -38.51
N PHE A 2 -44.62 -48.52 -37.33
CA PHE A 2 -43.66 -47.53 -36.84
C PHE A 2 -43.62 -46.07 -37.35
N LYS A 3 -43.48 -45.22 -36.33
CA LYS A 3 -43.76 -43.79 -36.21
C LYS A 3 -42.47 -42.99 -36.40
N THR A 4 -42.62 -41.86 -37.07
CA THR A 4 -41.63 -40.83 -37.34
C THR A 4 -41.16 -40.07 -36.09
N SER A 5 -39.98 -39.47 -36.24
CA SER A 5 -39.46 -38.26 -35.57
C SER A 5 -38.43 -38.46 -34.45
N THR A 6 -37.19 -38.56 -34.91
CA THR A 6 -35.93 -38.35 -34.19
C THR A 6 -35.72 -36.86 -33.96
N THR A 7 -35.60 -36.39 -32.73
CA THR A 7 -34.98 -35.08 -32.45
C THR A 7 -34.34 -35.04 -31.07
N ARG A 8 -33.14 -34.43 -31.04
CA ARG A 8 -32.39 -33.84 -29.91
C ARG A 8 -31.08 -34.52 -29.54
N LEU A 9 -30.13 -34.36 -30.45
CA LEU A 9 -28.88 -33.59 -30.27
C LEU A 9 -28.45 -33.36 -28.79
N CYS A 10 -27.72 -34.32 -28.23
CA CYS A 10 -26.78 -34.09 -27.13
C CYS A 10 -25.37 -34.12 -27.73
N PHE A 11 -24.79 -32.96 -28.04
CA PHE A 11 -23.35 -32.83 -28.26
C PHE A 11 -22.77 -32.04 -27.10
N VAL A 12 -22.08 -32.77 -26.23
CA VAL A 12 -21.25 -32.27 -25.15
C VAL A 12 -20.04 -31.58 -25.78
N LEU A 13 -19.94 -30.26 -25.64
CA LEU A 13 -18.74 -29.50 -25.94
C LEU A 13 -17.72 -29.73 -24.80
N ALA A 14 -16.85 -30.73 -24.97
CA ALA A 14 -15.66 -30.88 -24.15
C ALA A 14 -14.56 -29.95 -24.70
N ALA A 15 -14.50 -28.72 -24.20
CA ALA A 15 -13.36 -27.84 -24.43
C ALA A 15 -12.25 -28.23 -23.42
N VAL A 16 -11.25 -28.96 -23.90
CA VAL A 16 -10.00 -29.21 -23.16
C VAL A 16 -9.19 -27.91 -23.20
N ILE A 17 -9.30 -27.11 -22.13
CA ILE A 17 -8.41 -25.97 -21.91
C ILE A 17 -7.10 -26.54 -21.36
N LEU A 18 -6.06 -26.55 -22.19
CA LEU A 18 -4.68 -26.73 -21.74
C LEU A 18 -4.31 -25.51 -20.87
N THR A 19 -4.49 -25.66 -19.56
CA THR A 19 -3.96 -24.72 -18.57
C THR A 19 -2.44 -24.87 -18.52
N VAL A 20 -1.74 -23.95 -19.16
CA VAL A 20 -0.34 -23.64 -18.82
C VAL A 20 -0.35 -23.15 -17.36
N PRO A 21 0.57 -23.59 -16.47
CA PRO A 21 0.64 -23.05 -15.13
C PRO A 21 1.13 -21.61 -15.23
N THR A 22 0.21 -20.66 -15.33
CA THR A 22 0.51 -19.26 -15.07
C THR A 22 0.74 -19.15 -13.57
N SER A 23 2.00 -18.92 -13.17
CA SER A 23 2.33 -18.49 -11.83
C SER A 23 1.52 -17.24 -11.53
N SER A 24 0.45 -17.39 -10.74
CA SER A 24 -0.37 -16.30 -10.26
C SER A 24 0.51 -15.44 -9.35
N THR A 25 1.00 -14.32 -9.87
CA THR A 25 1.50 -13.23 -9.02
C THR A 25 0.29 -12.68 -8.28
N ALA A 26 0.01 -13.24 -7.10
CA ALA A 26 -0.96 -12.67 -6.18
C ALA A 26 -0.50 -11.25 -5.85
N THR A 27 -1.15 -10.25 -6.43
CA THR A 27 -1.01 -8.86 -6.03
C THR A 27 -1.61 -8.74 -4.63
N TYR A 28 -0.75 -8.79 -3.62
CA TYR A 28 -1.10 -8.50 -2.25
C TYR A 28 -1.45 -7.01 -2.16
N ASN A 29 -2.74 -6.70 -1.99
CA ASN A 29 -3.22 -5.37 -1.66
C ASN A 29 -3.41 -5.32 -0.13
N PRO A 30 -2.41 -4.86 0.64
CA PRO A 30 -2.59 -4.65 2.07
C PRO A 30 -3.78 -3.71 2.29
N THR A 31 -4.74 -4.15 3.10
CA THR A 31 -5.87 -3.31 3.51
C THR A 31 -5.37 -2.37 4.60
N TYR A 32 -4.70 -1.29 4.20
CA TYR A 32 -4.22 -0.27 5.14
C TYR A 32 -5.42 0.51 5.69
N THR A 33 -5.80 0.22 6.94
CA THR A 33 -6.74 1.08 7.65
C THR A 33 -5.98 2.31 8.17
N ALA A 34 -6.40 3.51 7.73
CA ALA A 34 -5.78 4.78 8.10
C ALA A 34 -5.75 5.06 9.62
N SER A 35 -6.41 4.25 10.45
CA SER A 35 -6.41 4.35 11.91
C SER A 35 -5.14 3.79 12.58
N THR A 36 -4.40 2.88 11.91
CA THR A 36 -3.24 2.16 12.46
C THR A 36 -1.89 2.57 11.88
N ASP A 37 -1.87 3.58 10.99
CA ASP A 37 -0.66 4.02 10.32
C ASP A 37 0.37 4.61 11.32
N THR A 38 1.56 4.01 11.34
CA THR A 38 2.58 4.29 12.36
C THR A 38 3.51 5.42 11.92
N VAL A 39 3.88 6.28 12.88
CA VAL A 39 4.90 7.31 12.63
C VAL A 39 6.27 6.67 12.73
N ILE A 40 7.05 6.74 11.65
CA ILE A 40 8.42 6.24 11.61
C ILE A 40 9.39 7.26 12.15
N TYR A 41 9.31 8.52 11.75
CA TYR A 41 10.08 9.60 12.39
C TYR A 41 9.46 10.96 12.07
N THR A 42 9.80 11.94 12.89
CA THR A 42 9.46 13.34 12.69
C THR A 42 10.67 14.22 13.00
N ASN A 43 10.86 15.27 12.21
CA ASN A 43 11.86 16.29 12.47
C ASN A 43 11.21 17.66 12.27
N CYS A 44 11.22 18.49 13.31
CA CYS A 44 10.70 19.84 13.29
C CYS A 44 11.85 20.84 13.44
N SER A 45 11.86 21.93 12.67
CA SER A 45 12.84 22.99 12.86
C SER A 45 12.71 23.65 14.24
N GLN A 46 13.85 24.01 14.83
CA GLN A 46 13.86 24.85 16.03
C GLN A 46 13.31 26.25 15.74
N ALA A 47 13.61 26.79 14.56
CA ALA A 47 13.06 28.07 14.12
C ALA A 47 11.55 27.95 13.94
N ARG A 48 10.80 28.90 14.51
CA ARG A 48 9.35 28.97 14.47
C ARG A 48 8.87 30.22 13.75
N PHE A 49 7.79 30.10 13.00
CA PHE A 49 7.09 31.26 12.42
C PHE A 49 6.11 31.85 13.42
N SER A 50 5.79 33.13 13.25
CA SER A 50 4.78 33.80 14.07
C SER A 50 3.36 33.41 13.62
N PRO A 51 2.42 33.18 14.55
CA PRO A 51 1.01 33.03 14.22
C PRO A 51 0.49 34.25 13.45
N GLY A 52 -0.35 34.02 12.43
CA GLY A 52 -0.88 35.04 11.53
C GLY A 52 0.11 35.57 10.48
N SER A 53 1.32 35.00 10.40
CA SER A 53 2.30 35.38 9.38
C SER A 53 1.89 34.95 7.97
N ALA A 54 2.45 35.62 6.96
CA ALA A 54 2.27 35.22 5.57
C ALA A 54 2.75 33.78 5.30
N TYR A 55 3.77 33.32 6.03
CA TYR A 55 4.23 31.92 5.98
C TYR A 55 3.14 30.94 6.40
N GLU A 56 2.43 31.22 7.50
CA GLU A 56 1.35 30.35 7.98
C GLU A 56 0.23 30.25 6.95
N THR A 57 -0.15 31.38 6.35
CA THR A 57 -1.17 31.43 5.28
C THR A 57 -0.73 30.61 4.06
N ASN A 58 0.50 30.81 3.59
CA ASN A 58 1.05 30.07 2.46
C ASN A 58 1.19 28.57 2.76
N LEU A 59 1.57 28.22 3.98
CA LEU A 59 1.63 26.83 4.43
C LEU A 59 0.24 26.20 4.37
N LYS A 60 -0.80 26.84 4.91
CA LYS A 60 -2.18 26.33 4.83
C LYS A 60 -2.63 26.10 3.38
N SER A 61 -2.34 27.03 2.47
CA SER A 61 -2.61 26.84 1.03
C SER A 61 -1.83 25.67 0.45
N LEU A 62 -0.54 25.56 0.74
CA LEU A 62 0.30 24.43 0.31
C LEU A 62 -0.27 23.09 0.77
N LEU A 63 -0.63 22.96 2.05
CA LEU A 63 -1.17 21.72 2.61
C LEU A 63 -2.46 21.32 1.89
N SER A 64 -3.39 22.28 1.69
CA SER A 64 -4.64 22.04 0.97
C SER A 64 -4.38 21.56 -0.46
N SER A 65 -3.47 22.22 -1.19
CA SER A 65 -3.14 21.85 -2.58
C SER A 65 -2.47 20.47 -2.68
N LEU A 66 -1.60 20.12 -1.74
CA LEU A 66 -0.97 18.79 -1.70
C LEU A 66 -2.02 17.70 -1.44
N VAL A 67 -2.94 17.90 -0.49
CA VAL A 67 -4.06 16.96 -0.25
C VAL A 67 -4.94 16.81 -1.49
N THR A 68 -5.29 17.89 -2.19
CA THR A 68 -6.06 17.76 -3.45
C THR A 68 -5.30 16.97 -4.51
N SER A 69 -3.97 17.13 -4.57
CA SER A 69 -3.12 16.47 -5.55
C SER A 69 -3.02 14.94 -5.35
N THR A 70 -3.28 14.42 -4.13
CA THR A 70 -3.27 12.97 -3.86
C THR A 70 -4.34 12.18 -4.63
N LEU A 71 -5.37 12.86 -5.14
CA LEU A 71 -6.44 12.23 -5.92
C LEU A 71 -5.93 11.69 -7.27
N LEU A 72 -4.86 12.27 -7.80
CA LEU A 72 -4.33 11.95 -9.13
C LEU A 72 -2.89 11.46 -9.07
N ASN A 73 -2.13 11.84 -8.03
CA ASN A 73 -0.71 11.60 -7.95
C ASN A 73 -0.34 10.92 -6.63
N ARG A 74 0.72 10.10 -6.67
CA ARG A 74 1.33 9.50 -5.47
C ARG A 74 2.51 10.31 -4.95
N TYR A 75 2.93 11.29 -5.72
CA TYR A 75 3.98 12.23 -5.39
C TYR A 75 3.65 13.54 -6.09
N ASN A 76 3.83 14.64 -5.37
CA ASN A 76 3.86 15.96 -5.98
C ASN A 76 4.70 16.90 -5.11
N ASN A 77 5.30 17.90 -5.74
CA ASN A 77 5.93 19.01 -5.05
C ASN A 77 5.31 20.33 -5.50
N LEU A 78 5.24 21.28 -4.58
CA LEU A 78 4.63 22.59 -4.82
C LEU A 78 5.46 23.67 -4.12
N THR A 79 5.47 24.85 -4.73
CA THR A 79 6.04 26.06 -4.15
C THR A 79 4.94 27.10 -4.08
N ILE A 80 4.70 27.68 -2.91
CA ILE A 80 3.77 28.79 -2.71
C ILE A 80 4.60 30.05 -2.38
N PRO A 81 4.81 30.97 -3.34
CA PRO A 81 5.51 32.23 -3.12
C PRO A 81 4.63 33.26 -2.39
N PHE A 82 5.18 34.44 -2.10
CA PHE A 82 4.38 35.57 -1.64
C PHE A 82 3.64 36.24 -2.81
N GLY A 83 2.31 36.34 -2.71
CA GLY A 83 1.48 36.97 -3.73
C GLY A 83 1.57 36.28 -5.10
N SER A 84 1.44 37.05 -6.18
CA SER A 84 1.63 36.60 -7.57
C SER A 84 3.09 36.70 -8.05
N GLY A 85 4.03 36.98 -7.13
CA GLY A 85 5.44 37.15 -7.45
C GLY A 85 6.12 35.84 -7.83
N VAL A 86 7.06 35.91 -8.78
CA VAL A 86 7.87 34.76 -9.23
C VAL A 86 9.08 34.53 -8.30
N ASN A 87 9.46 35.54 -7.51
CA ASN A 87 10.66 35.49 -6.70
C ASN A 87 10.38 34.98 -5.27
N PRO A 88 11.16 34.02 -4.76
CA PRO A 88 11.04 33.57 -3.37
C PRO A 88 11.32 34.70 -2.37
N GLU A 89 10.42 34.88 -1.42
CA GLU A 89 10.59 35.82 -0.31
C GLU A 89 11.01 35.08 0.99
N PRO A 90 12.08 35.53 1.67
CA PRO A 90 12.57 34.90 2.90
C PRO A 90 11.50 34.82 3.97
N ASN A 91 11.37 33.63 4.59
CA ASN A 91 10.40 33.36 5.65
C ASN A 91 8.93 33.56 5.26
N VAL A 92 8.60 33.61 3.96
CA VAL A 92 7.23 33.67 3.44
C VAL A 92 6.94 32.59 2.41
N THR A 93 7.90 32.33 1.53
CA THR A 93 7.77 31.25 0.53
C THR A 93 7.85 29.89 1.20
N VAL A 94 6.95 28.97 0.81
CA VAL A 94 6.91 27.60 1.34
C VAL A 94 7.12 26.62 0.21
N TYR A 95 8.07 25.71 0.41
CA TYR A 95 8.32 24.57 -0.46
C TYR A 95 7.80 23.33 0.23
N GLY A 96 7.06 22.47 -0.46
CA GLY A 96 6.69 21.20 0.11
C GLY A 96 6.40 20.11 -0.89
N LEU A 97 6.37 18.89 -0.38
CA LEU A 97 6.00 17.70 -1.13
C LEU A 97 5.21 16.74 -0.25
N PHE A 98 4.49 15.85 -0.91
CA PHE A 98 4.07 14.59 -0.32
C PHE A 98 4.58 13.44 -1.18
N GLN A 99 4.70 12.27 -0.57
CA GLN A 99 4.95 11.03 -1.28
C GLN A 99 4.31 9.86 -0.56
N CYS A 100 3.49 9.11 -1.27
CA CYS A 100 2.89 7.89 -0.78
C CYS A 100 3.80 6.70 -1.05
N SER A 101 3.73 5.71 -0.16
CA SER A 101 4.45 4.46 -0.32
C SER A 101 4.00 3.76 -1.60
N VAL A 102 4.94 3.07 -2.24
CA VAL A 102 4.75 2.37 -3.51
C VAL A 102 3.57 1.38 -3.51
N ASP A 103 3.25 0.81 -2.36
CA ASP A 103 2.25 -0.24 -2.15
C ASP A 103 0.85 0.26 -1.80
N LEU A 104 0.64 1.57 -1.69
CA LEU A 104 -0.67 2.13 -1.29
C LEU A 104 -1.67 2.19 -2.45
N ASP A 105 -2.95 2.38 -2.21
CA ASP A 105 -3.92 2.84 -3.23
C ASP A 105 -4.16 4.37 -3.10
N PRO A 106 -4.77 5.04 -4.10
CA PRO A 106 -5.00 6.48 -4.05
C PRO A 106 -5.83 6.95 -2.85
N THR A 107 -6.81 6.17 -2.40
CA THR A 107 -7.68 6.52 -1.26
C THR A 107 -6.89 6.48 0.04
N SER A 108 -6.11 5.41 0.23
CA SER A 108 -5.20 5.29 1.38
C SER A 108 -4.11 6.37 1.37
N CYS A 109 -3.63 6.76 0.19
CA CYS A 109 -2.65 7.84 0.01
C CYS A 109 -3.20 9.19 0.50
N SER A 110 -4.38 9.57 0.01
CA SER A 110 -5.08 10.78 0.46
C SER A 110 -5.32 10.77 1.97
N SER A 111 -5.75 9.64 2.51
CA SER A 111 -6.01 9.46 3.95
C SER A 111 -4.73 9.64 4.78
N CYS A 112 -3.62 9.05 4.36
CA CYS A 112 -2.34 9.20 5.05
C CYS A 112 -1.86 10.65 5.04
N VAL A 113 -1.85 11.32 3.89
CA VAL A 113 -1.38 12.70 3.76
C VAL A 113 -2.24 13.65 4.59
N THR A 114 -3.56 13.49 4.54
CA THR A 114 -4.50 14.27 5.36
C THR A 114 -4.25 14.09 6.85
N ARG A 115 -4.06 12.84 7.30
CA ARG A 115 -3.76 12.51 8.69
C ARG A 115 -2.40 13.08 9.12
N ALA A 116 -1.38 12.95 8.28
CA ALA A 116 -0.05 13.47 8.55
C ALA A 116 -0.10 14.98 8.81
N PHE A 117 -0.80 15.76 7.96
CA PHE A 117 -0.96 17.19 8.18
C PHE A 117 -1.73 17.54 9.45
N ALA A 118 -2.77 16.77 9.80
CA ALA A 118 -3.50 16.96 11.06
C ALA A 118 -2.60 16.71 12.29
N LEU A 119 -1.72 15.72 12.24
CA LEU A 119 -0.80 15.38 13.34
C LEU A 119 0.38 16.36 13.45
N VAL A 120 0.86 16.89 12.32
CA VAL A 120 1.98 17.86 12.29
C VAL A 120 1.66 19.12 13.08
N GLY A 121 0.44 19.65 12.99
CA GLY A 121 0.06 20.89 13.69
C GLY A 121 0.24 20.80 15.22
N ASN A 122 -0.05 19.63 15.80
CA ASN A 122 0.08 19.38 17.24
C ASN A 122 1.52 19.05 17.64
N THR A 123 2.27 18.38 16.78
CA THR A 123 3.60 17.83 17.13
C THR A 123 4.74 18.79 16.80
N CYS A 124 4.63 19.54 15.71
CA CYS A 124 5.61 20.53 15.25
C CYS A 124 4.99 21.94 15.22
N PRO A 125 4.48 22.47 16.36
CA PRO A 125 3.71 23.71 16.34
C PRO A 125 4.54 24.87 15.77
N ASN A 126 4.00 25.56 14.77
CA ASN A 126 4.60 26.73 14.13
C ASN A 126 6.03 26.52 13.59
N SER A 127 6.44 25.30 13.26
CA SER A 127 7.80 25.04 12.75
C SER A 127 7.91 25.45 11.28
N TYR A 128 8.99 26.17 10.92
CA TYR A 128 9.26 26.51 9.51
C TYR A 128 9.48 25.27 8.65
N SER A 129 10.17 24.27 9.16
CA SER A 129 10.51 23.07 8.40
C SER A 129 10.03 21.83 9.15
N VAL A 130 9.39 20.91 8.42
CA VAL A 130 8.96 19.62 8.97
C VAL A 130 9.24 18.52 7.96
N ILE A 131 9.77 17.41 8.46
CA ILE A 131 9.79 16.12 7.77
C ILE A 131 8.97 15.16 8.62
N TRP A 132 7.95 14.56 8.03
CA TRP A 132 7.07 13.63 8.72
C TRP A 132 6.93 12.35 7.90
N GLN A 133 7.61 11.30 8.35
CA GLN A 133 7.58 9.98 7.73
C GLN A 133 6.65 9.07 8.51
N MET A 134 5.56 8.67 7.86
CA MET A 134 4.69 7.58 8.29
C MET A 134 5.01 6.33 7.50
N GLN A 135 4.49 5.19 7.94
CA GLN A 135 4.65 3.93 7.23
C GLN A 135 4.08 4.00 5.81
N SER A 136 2.98 4.75 5.63
CA SER A 136 2.25 4.84 4.37
C SER A 136 2.57 6.09 3.53
N CYS A 137 3.07 7.18 4.11
CA CYS A 137 3.43 8.39 3.35
C CYS A 137 4.49 9.25 4.05
N LEU A 138 5.15 10.09 3.26
CA LEU A 138 6.03 11.17 3.66
C LEU A 138 5.35 12.50 3.34
N ILE A 139 5.39 13.44 4.27
CA ILE A 139 5.18 14.86 3.97
C ILE A 139 6.41 15.64 4.39
N ARG A 140 6.76 16.66 3.61
CA ARG A 140 7.86 17.56 3.94
C ARG A 140 7.53 18.97 3.50
N TYR A 141 7.79 19.95 4.35
CA TYR A 141 7.79 21.35 3.97
C TYR A 141 8.95 22.10 4.61
N ASP A 142 9.35 23.20 3.97
CA ASP A 142 10.47 24.02 4.41
C ASP A 142 10.35 25.44 3.83
N LYS A 143 11.02 26.40 4.47
CA LYS A 143 11.16 27.78 3.99
C LYS A 143 12.28 27.95 2.96
N SER A 144 13.09 26.92 2.78
CA SER A 144 14.18 26.86 1.79
C SER A 144 13.98 25.67 0.87
N SER A 145 14.22 25.84 -0.42
CA SER A 145 14.05 24.74 -1.38
C SER A 145 15.00 23.60 -1.06
N PHE A 146 14.45 22.38 -1.04
CA PHE A 146 15.17 21.13 -0.87
C PHE A 146 14.99 20.18 -2.07
N PHE A 147 14.35 20.64 -3.15
CA PHE A 147 14.04 19.84 -4.31
C PHE A 147 15.30 19.52 -5.13
N GLY A 148 15.48 18.27 -5.54
CA GLY A 148 16.62 17.85 -6.36
C GLY A 148 17.96 17.85 -5.63
N VAL A 149 17.97 18.10 -4.32
CA VAL A 149 19.16 18.07 -3.48
C VAL A 149 19.32 16.66 -2.92
N GLN A 150 20.38 15.96 -3.32
CA GLN A 150 20.67 14.64 -2.78
C GLN A 150 21.13 14.73 -1.32
N ASP A 151 20.61 13.85 -0.48
CA ASP A 151 20.97 13.76 0.93
C ASP A 151 20.82 12.30 1.41
N LYS A 152 21.97 11.69 1.73
CA LYS A 152 22.09 10.29 2.17
C LYS A 152 22.33 10.18 3.67
N THR A 153 22.13 11.26 4.43
CA THR A 153 22.23 11.20 5.89
C THR A 153 21.23 10.18 6.44
N VAL A 154 21.72 9.32 7.35
CA VAL A 154 20.89 8.31 8.01
C VAL A 154 19.98 9.02 9.01
N VAL A 155 18.66 8.93 8.79
CA VAL A 155 17.66 9.53 9.68
C VAL A 155 17.18 8.51 10.71
N ARG A 156 16.86 7.30 10.25
CA ARG A 156 16.44 6.21 11.15
C ARG A 156 16.87 4.87 10.60
N LYS A 157 17.34 3.99 11.48
CA LYS A 157 17.67 2.60 11.16
C LYS A 157 17.25 1.71 12.30
N THR A 158 16.54 0.63 11.98
CA THR A 158 16.10 -0.35 12.97
C THR A 158 16.13 -1.73 12.32
N CYS A 159 16.72 -2.71 13.00
CA CYS A 159 16.62 -4.12 12.64
C CYS A 159 15.68 -4.82 13.64
N GLY A 160 14.97 -5.85 13.19
CA GLY A 160 14.17 -6.71 14.05
C GLY A 160 15.02 -7.63 14.93
N GLN A 161 14.36 -8.56 15.60
CA GLN A 161 15.05 -9.60 16.37
C GLN A 161 15.87 -10.50 15.46
N PRO A 162 16.98 -11.10 15.92
CA PRO A 162 17.73 -12.07 15.14
C PRO A 162 16.82 -13.23 14.66
N MET A 163 16.99 -13.64 13.40
CA MET A 163 16.40 -14.89 12.92
C MET A 163 17.03 -16.05 13.68
N GLY A 164 16.20 -16.98 14.16
CA GLY A 164 16.69 -18.17 14.86
C GLY A 164 17.58 -19.03 13.94
N PHE A 165 18.53 -19.76 14.54
CA PHE A 165 19.57 -20.56 13.85
C PHE A 165 19.06 -21.65 12.88
N VAL A 166 17.75 -21.85 12.73
CA VAL A 166 17.14 -23.01 12.05
C VAL A 166 16.53 -22.64 10.68
N ASP A 167 16.42 -21.36 10.32
CA ASP A 167 15.73 -20.95 9.08
C ASP A 167 16.71 -20.44 8.00
N GLN A 168 17.57 -21.34 7.53
CA GLN A 168 18.47 -21.09 6.40
C GLN A 168 17.70 -20.67 5.14
N ASP A 169 16.48 -21.18 5.00
CA ASP A 169 15.58 -20.82 3.91
C ASP A 169 15.11 -19.37 4.05
N ALA A 170 14.77 -18.89 5.25
CA ALA A 170 14.42 -17.48 5.48
C ALA A 170 15.57 -16.53 5.18
N LEU A 171 16.80 -16.86 5.60
CA LEU A 171 17.97 -16.03 5.28
C LEU A 171 18.16 -15.90 3.76
N THR A 172 17.96 -17.01 3.03
CA THR A 172 18.01 -17.01 1.56
C THR A 172 16.91 -16.12 0.97
N ARG A 173 15.66 -16.28 1.43
CA ARG A 173 14.52 -15.43 1.00
C ARG A 173 14.78 -13.94 1.25
N VAL A 174 15.34 -13.59 2.42
CA VAL A 174 15.70 -12.20 2.76
C VAL A 174 16.81 -11.68 1.86
N SER A 175 17.88 -12.46 1.68
CA SER A 175 19.00 -12.10 0.81
C SER A 175 18.54 -11.85 -0.63
N ASP A 176 17.64 -12.70 -1.15
CA ASP A 176 17.07 -12.58 -2.49
C ASP A 176 16.24 -11.31 -2.63
N VAL A 177 15.36 -11.03 -1.66
CA VAL A 177 14.52 -9.81 -1.68
C VAL A 177 15.38 -8.56 -1.63
N ILE A 178 16.35 -8.48 -0.71
CA ILE A 178 17.26 -7.33 -0.59
C ILE A 178 18.11 -7.19 -1.87
N GLY A 179 18.60 -8.30 -2.42
CA GLY A 179 19.35 -8.32 -3.68
C GLY A 179 18.53 -7.80 -4.86
N TYR A 180 17.27 -8.24 -4.98
CA TYR A 180 16.34 -7.79 -6.01
C TYR A 180 16.13 -6.27 -5.95
N LEU A 181 15.89 -5.71 -4.75
CA LEU A 181 15.77 -4.27 -4.56
C LEU A 181 17.04 -3.52 -5.02
N GLY A 182 18.23 -4.10 -4.82
CA GLY A 182 19.50 -3.50 -5.24
C GLY A 182 19.73 -3.50 -6.75
N SER A 183 19.21 -4.50 -7.45
CA SER A 183 19.38 -4.68 -8.91
C SER A 183 18.43 -3.89 -9.80
N GLY A 184 17.39 -3.29 -9.22
CA GLY A 184 16.42 -2.48 -9.98
C GLY A 184 16.94 -1.08 -10.32
N ASP A 185 16.35 -0.46 -11.34
CA ASP A 185 16.68 0.91 -11.79
C ASP A 185 15.54 1.91 -11.55
N LYS A 186 14.38 1.42 -11.09
CA LYS A 186 13.20 2.26 -10.83
C LYS A 186 13.35 3.03 -9.51
N PRO A 187 12.75 4.23 -9.39
CA PRO A 187 12.73 4.98 -8.13
C PRO A 187 12.00 4.26 -7.00
N ASP A 188 10.96 3.50 -7.37
CA ASP A 188 10.17 2.67 -6.47
C ASP A 188 10.37 1.20 -6.82
N ARG A 189 10.67 0.38 -5.81
CA ARG A 189 11.00 -1.03 -5.98
C ARG A 189 10.29 -1.84 -4.91
N THR A 190 9.68 -2.94 -5.31
CA THR A 190 9.09 -3.92 -4.40
C THR A 190 9.59 -5.31 -4.78
N GLY A 191 9.88 -6.13 -3.77
CA GLY A 191 10.36 -7.49 -3.94
C GLY A 191 9.63 -8.44 -2.99
N ALA A 192 9.47 -9.70 -3.42
CA ALA A 192 8.83 -10.72 -2.60
C ALA A 192 9.46 -12.09 -2.86
N ASN A 193 9.65 -12.87 -1.79
CA ASN A 193 10.01 -14.28 -1.87
C ASN A 193 9.36 -15.02 -0.69
N GLY A 194 8.44 -15.94 -0.96
CA GLY A 194 7.62 -16.60 0.06
C GLY A 194 6.83 -15.61 0.90
N GLU A 195 7.11 -15.57 2.20
CA GLU A 195 6.54 -14.62 3.16
C GLU A 195 7.34 -13.32 3.32
N VAL A 196 8.53 -13.23 2.72
CA VAL A 196 9.36 -12.03 2.81
C VAL A 196 8.87 -11.00 1.80
N ARG A 197 8.74 -9.76 2.24
CA ARG A 197 8.43 -8.59 1.42
C ARG A 197 9.50 -7.54 1.63
N GLY A 198 9.81 -6.80 0.57
CA GLY A 198 10.76 -5.70 0.59
C GLY A 198 10.26 -4.54 -0.24
N ALA A 199 10.61 -3.32 0.18
CA ALA A 199 10.33 -2.10 -0.56
C ALA A 199 11.51 -1.14 -0.45
N ALA A 200 11.81 -0.43 -1.53
CA ALA A 200 12.77 0.64 -1.55
C ALA A 200 12.22 1.79 -2.40
N GLN A 201 12.37 3.02 -1.93
CA GLN A 201 11.80 4.20 -2.58
C GLN A 201 12.67 5.42 -2.36
N CYS A 202 12.92 6.18 -3.42
CA CYS A 202 13.50 7.51 -3.38
C CYS A 202 12.43 8.58 -3.27
N THR A 203 12.79 9.76 -2.77
CA THR A 203 11.92 10.91 -2.92
C THR A 203 11.80 11.32 -4.39
N GLY A 204 10.58 11.61 -4.86
CA GLY A 204 10.31 11.86 -6.28
C GLY A 204 10.94 13.14 -6.85
N ASP A 205 11.60 13.95 -6.02
CA ASP A 205 12.33 15.15 -6.43
C ASP A 205 13.77 14.87 -6.87
N LEU A 206 14.27 13.64 -6.66
CA LEU A 206 15.61 13.25 -7.10
C LEU A 206 15.64 12.88 -8.60
N SER A 207 16.77 13.16 -9.24
CA SER A 207 17.08 12.57 -10.55
C SER A 207 17.31 11.06 -10.45
N GLN A 208 17.25 10.36 -11.59
CA GLN A 208 17.47 8.91 -11.64
C GLN A 208 18.82 8.49 -11.05
N ALA A 209 19.90 9.22 -11.37
CA ALA A 209 21.24 8.93 -10.85
C ALA A 209 21.32 9.14 -9.33
N GLN A 210 20.81 10.27 -8.83
CA GLN A 210 20.78 10.55 -7.39
C GLN A 210 19.95 9.53 -6.62
N CYS A 211 18.85 9.07 -7.22
CA CYS A 211 18.02 8.02 -6.66
C CYS A 211 18.74 6.68 -6.58
N GLN A 212 19.38 6.24 -7.68
CA GLN A 212 20.15 5.00 -7.70
C GLN A 212 21.24 5.01 -6.63
N ASP A 213 21.97 6.11 -6.50
CA ASP A 213 23.02 6.27 -5.50
C ASP A 213 22.49 6.26 -4.07
N CYS A 214 21.31 6.86 -3.84
CA CYS A 214 20.67 6.86 -2.52
C CYS A 214 20.23 5.45 -2.13
N LEU A 215 19.52 4.75 -3.03
CA LEU A 215 19.04 3.39 -2.77
C LEU A 215 20.19 2.41 -2.63
N THR A 216 21.27 2.57 -3.37
CA THR A 216 22.48 1.74 -3.21
C THR A 216 23.02 1.83 -1.79
N ASP A 217 23.09 3.03 -1.20
CA ASP A 217 23.54 3.22 0.18
C ASP A 217 22.53 2.65 1.20
N ALA A 218 21.24 2.97 1.04
CA ALA A 218 20.19 2.48 1.94
C ALA A 218 20.09 0.94 1.96
N ILE A 219 20.13 0.31 0.78
CA ILE A 219 20.07 -1.15 0.61
C ILE A 219 21.36 -1.80 1.09
N GLY A 220 22.52 -1.19 0.81
CA GLY A 220 23.81 -1.65 1.30
C GLY A 220 23.84 -1.73 2.83
N ARG A 221 23.37 -0.69 3.52
CA ARG A 221 23.24 -0.67 4.99
C ARG A 221 22.21 -1.66 5.50
N LEU A 222 21.07 -1.79 4.82
CA LEU A 222 20.05 -2.77 5.19
C LEU A 222 20.60 -4.19 5.12
N ARG A 223 21.40 -4.49 4.09
CA ARG A 223 22.09 -5.77 3.92
C ARG A 223 23.20 -5.99 4.94
N SER A 224 24.03 -4.98 5.25
CA SER A 224 25.12 -5.17 6.21
C SER A 224 24.60 -5.35 7.64
N ASP A 225 23.53 -4.64 7.99
CA ASP A 225 23.14 -4.47 9.40
C ASP A 225 21.96 -5.35 9.79
N CYS A 226 21.02 -5.61 8.87
CA CYS A 226 19.76 -6.29 9.18
C CYS A 226 19.55 -7.62 8.46
N LEU A 227 20.52 -8.14 7.68
CA LEU A 227 20.33 -9.36 6.89
C LEU A 227 19.92 -10.58 7.72
N MET A 228 20.42 -10.69 8.95
CA MET A 228 20.10 -11.78 9.88
C MET A 228 18.94 -11.44 10.84
N ALA A 229 18.19 -10.37 10.57
CA ALA A 229 17.08 -9.94 11.41
C ALA A 229 15.72 -10.28 10.81
N GLN A 230 14.71 -10.41 11.67
CA GLN A 230 13.30 -10.54 11.29
C GLN A 230 12.74 -9.19 10.85
N GLY A 231 13.13 -8.77 9.65
CA GLY A 231 12.78 -7.48 9.10
C GLY A 231 13.69 -6.35 9.57
N GLY A 232 13.52 -5.20 8.94
CA GLY A 232 14.28 -4.00 9.25
C GLY A 232 14.05 -2.91 8.22
N TYR A 233 14.51 -1.71 8.56
CA TYR A 233 14.46 -0.57 7.67
C TYR A 233 15.66 0.35 7.87
N VAL A 234 16.03 1.01 6.78
CA VAL A 234 16.99 2.11 6.73
C VAL A 234 16.31 3.27 6.00
N TYR A 235 16.07 4.36 6.72
CA TYR A 235 15.59 5.63 6.18
C TYR A 235 16.75 6.61 6.13
N LEU A 236 17.14 7.00 4.93
CA LEU A 236 17.98 8.15 4.65
C LEU A 236 17.09 9.38 4.42
N SER A 237 17.68 10.57 4.39
CA SER A 237 16.93 11.83 4.21
C SER A 237 16.12 11.89 2.90
N LYS A 238 16.60 11.22 1.84
CA LYS A 238 15.97 11.23 0.50
C LYS A 238 15.57 9.86 -0.06
N CYS A 239 15.75 8.78 0.69
CA CYS A 239 15.28 7.47 0.27
C CYS A 239 15.22 6.50 1.45
N TYR A 240 14.55 5.37 1.26
CA TYR A 240 14.56 4.29 2.23
C TYR A 240 14.62 2.92 1.57
N ALA A 241 15.04 1.93 2.35
CA ALA A 241 14.91 0.51 2.04
C ALA A 241 14.40 -0.22 3.28
N ARG A 242 13.44 -1.12 3.10
CA ARG A 242 12.85 -1.91 4.20
C ARG A 242 12.50 -3.31 3.73
N PHE A 243 12.54 -4.27 4.64
CA PHE A 243 12.02 -5.61 4.43
C PHE A 243 11.36 -6.15 5.70
N GLY A 244 10.52 -7.16 5.54
CA GLY A 244 9.82 -7.81 6.63
C GLY A 244 9.09 -9.06 6.16
N PHE A 245 8.36 -9.67 7.08
CA PHE A 245 7.62 -10.90 6.90
C PHE A 245 6.12 -10.59 6.93
N VAL A 246 5.32 -11.35 6.19
CA VAL A 246 3.84 -11.31 6.28
C VAL A 246 3.30 -12.48 7.09
N GLY A 247 2.01 -12.44 7.45
CA GLY A 247 1.35 -13.52 8.20
C GLY A 247 1.80 -13.60 9.66
N SER A 248 1.87 -14.81 10.22
CA SER A 248 2.21 -15.04 11.65
C SER A 248 3.59 -14.49 12.04
N HIS A 249 4.53 -14.41 11.08
CA HIS A 249 5.87 -13.84 11.28
C HIS A 249 5.91 -12.31 11.17
N GLY A 250 4.84 -11.68 10.65
CA GLY A 250 4.79 -10.22 10.49
C GLY A 250 4.69 -9.44 11.80
N SER A 251 4.16 -10.05 12.86
CA SER A 251 4.03 -9.44 14.20
C SER A 251 5.38 -9.17 14.88
N GLN A 252 6.44 -9.86 14.44
CA GLN A 252 7.79 -9.73 15.00
C GLN A 252 8.64 -8.69 14.25
N THR A 253 8.10 -8.08 13.18
CA THR A 253 8.79 -7.04 12.43
C THR A 253 8.64 -5.65 13.09
N PRO A 254 9.67 -4.79 13.07
CA PRO A 254 9.57 -3.44 13.60
C PRO A 254 8.40 -2.66 12.96
N ASN A 255 7.44 -2.18 13.74
CA ASN A 255 6.25 -1.44 13.27
C ASN A 255 5.33 -2.21 12.29
N SER A 256 5.36 -3.55 12.28
CA SER A 256 4.48 -4.37 11.41
C SER A 256 4.51 -3.92 9.95
N ILE A 257 5.71 -3.74 9.39
CA ILE A 257 5.99 -3.06 8.11
C ILE A 257 5.08 -3.53 6.97
N PHE A 258 4.68 -4.80 6.98
CA PHE A 258 3.85 -5.42 5.94
C PHE A 258 2.56 -6.04 6.47
N GLY A 259 2.12 -5.68 7.68
CA GLY A 259 0.87 -6.16 8.28
C GLY A 259 0.88 -7.66 8.58
N GLY A 260 1.09 -8.04 9.84
CA GLY A 260 0.56 -9.31 10.33
C GLY A 260 -0.90 -9.11 10.68
N GLU A 261 -1.81 -9.87 10.07
CA GLU A 261 -3.15 -10.04 10.64
C GLU A 261 -2.97 -10.47 12.10
N LYS A 262 -3.57 -9.73 13.04
CA LYS A 262 -3.95 -10.37 14.30
C LYS A 262 -4.97 -11.43 13.92
N TYR A 263 -4.59 -12.69 14.02
CA TYR A 263 -5.56 -13.75 14.24
C TYR A 263 -6.11 -13.53 15.64
N ASP A 264 -7.07 -12.62 15.78
CA ASP A 264 -7.90 -12.53 16.97
C ASP A 264 -8.74 -13.81 16.96
N THR A 265 -8.40 -14.72 17.88
CA THR A 265 -9.22 -15.89 18.16
C THR A 265 -10.43 -15.40 18.95
N ASP A 266 -11.59 -15.52 18.33
CA ASP A 266 -12.94 -15.36 18.89
C ASP A 266 -13.26 -14.08 19.70
N ASN A 267 -14.04 -13.19 19.09
CA ASN A 267 -15.42 -12.95 19.53
C ASN A 267 -16.19 -12.11 18.50
N ASP A 268 -17.51 -12.27 18.56
CA ASP A 268 -18.56 -11.92 17.61
C ASP A 268 -18.54 -10.54 16.93
N ASP A 269 -19.25 -10.57 15.80
CA ASP A 269 -19.88 -9.47 15.06
C ASP A 269 -19.01 -8.58 14.14
N ASN A 270 -19.14 -8.84 12.83
CA ASN A 270 -19.86 -7.95 11.90
C ASN A 270 -19.78 -8.49 10.46
N ASN A 271 -20.82 -9.23 10.08
CA ASN A 271 -20.90 -9.95 8.81
C ASN A 271 -21.77 -9.18 7.79
N VAL A 272 -21.18 -8.27 7.03
CA VAL A 272 -21.86 -7.63 5.87
C VAL A 272 -21.37 -8.24 4.54
N GLY A 273 -20.18 -8.85 4.52
CA GLY A 273 -19.60 -9.46 3.31
C GLY A 273 -20.02 -10.91 3.05
N ARG A 274 -20.04 -11.81 4.05
CA ARG A 274 -20.47 -13.21 3.84
C ARG A 274 -21.99 -13.37 3.71
N THR A 275 -22.75 -12.41 4.22
CA THR A 275 -24.23 -12.45 4.18
C THR A 275 -24.76 -12.39 2.75
N LEU A 276 -24.11 -11.65 1.84
CA LEU A 276 -24.54 -11.56 0.44
C LEU A 276 -24.32 -12.87 -0.35
N VAL A 277 -23.21 -13.57 -0.10
CA VAL A 277 -22.91 -14.85 -0.78
C VAL A 277 -23.91 -15.93 -0.36
N ILE A 278 -24.27 -15.98 0.92
CA ILE A 278 -25.27 -16.92 1.44
C ILE A 278 -26.66 -16.60 0.90
N ILE A 279 -27.05 -15.33 0.85
CA ILE A 279 -28.34 -14.90 0.30
C ILE A 279 -28.47 -15.27 -1.19
N ILE A 280 -27.43 -15.02 -2.00
CA ILE A 280 -27.43 -15.39 -3.43
C ILE A 280 -27.53 -16.92 -3.60
N GLY A 281 -26.83 -17.69 -2.77
CA GLY A 281 -26.92 -19.15 -2.76
C GLY A 281 -28.33 -19.66 -2.44
N ILE A 282 -29.01 -19.07 -1.46
CA ILE A 282 -30.38 -19.47 -1.09
C ILE A 282 -31.38 -19.09 -2.19
N ILE A 283 -31.27 -17.89 -2.77
CA ILE A 283 -32.16 -17.43 -3.84
C ILE A 283 -32.05 -18.34 -5.08
N THR A 284 -30.83 -18.70 -5.47
CA THR A 284 -30.62 -19.60 -6.62
C THR A 284 -31.18 -21.01 -6.38
N LEU A 285 -31.03 -21.55 -5.16
CA LEU A 285 -31.59 -22.83 -4.78
C LEU A 285 -33.13 -22.83 -4.82
N VAL A 286 -33.76 -21.77 -4.28
CA VAL A 286 -35.23 -21.63 -4.27
C VAL A 286 -35.79 -21.55 -5.69
N ILE A 287 -35.14 -20.80 -6.58
CA ILE A 287 -35.55 -20.68 -7.99
C ILE A 287 -35.49 -22.05 -8.68
N LEU A 288 -34.40 -22.80 -8.50
CA LEU A 288 -34.26 -24.14 -9.08
C LEU A 288 -35.34 -25.11 -8.56
N LEU A 289 -35.68 -25.02 -7.27
CA LEU A 289 -36.69 -25.87 -6.64
C LEU A 289 -38.10 -25.55 -7.19
N ILE A 290 -38.44 -24.28 -7.38
CA ILE A 290 -39.71 -23.86 -7.98
C ILE A 290 -39.82 -24.37 -9.43
N VAL A 291 -38.75 -24.24 -10.23
CA VAL A 291 -38.73 -24.74 -11.62
C VAL A 291 -38.91 -26.26 -11.66
N PHE A 292 -38.26 -26.98 -10.75
CA PHE A 292 -38.38 -28.43 -10.64
C PHE A 292 -39.81 -28.86 -10.26
N LEU A 293 -40.44 -28.21 -9.29
CA LEU A 293 -41.82 -28.48 -8.90
C LEU A 293 -42.82 -28.16 -10.02
N ALA A 294 -42.60 -27.07 -10.76
CA ALA A 294 -43.42 -26.72 -11.92
C ALA A 294 -43.31 -27.78 -13.03
N PHE A 295 -42.10 -28.32 -13.26
CA PHE A 295 -41.88 -29.40 -14.21
C PHE A 295 -42.58 -30.70 -13.79
N LEU A 296 -42.49 -31.07 -12.50
CA LEU A 296 -43.21 -32.21 -11.94
C LEU A 296 -44.73 -32.03 -12.03
N GLY A 297 -45.24 -30.84 -11.71
CA GLY A 297 -46.65 -30.50 -11.82
C GLY A 297 -47.15 -30.60 -13.27
N LYS A 298 -46.36 -30.13 -14.24
CA LYS A 298 -46.68 -30.26 -15.68
C LYS A 298 -46.68 -31.72 -16.12
N LYS A 299 -45.70 -32.51 -15.67
CA LYS A 299 -45.62 -33.95 -15.97
C LYS A 299 -46.79 -34.74 -15.37
N LEU A 300 -47.20 -34.41 -14.14
CA LEU A 300 -48.36 -35.02 -13.47
C LEU A 300 -49.69 -34.63 -14.12
N ARG A 301 -49.83 -33.38 -14.61
CA ARG A 301 -51.01 -32.96 -15.38
C ARG A 301 -51.12 -33.70 -16.71
N ASN A 302 -50.01 -33.86 -17.43
CA ASN A 302 -50.00 -34.63 -18.68
C ASN A 302 -50.38 -36.10 -18.44
N LEU A 303 -49.89 -36.73 -17.36
CA LEU A 303 -50.27 -38.10 -16.99
C LEU A 303 -51.74 -38.25 -16.55
N ARG A 304 -52.39 -37.15 -16.15
CA ARG A 304 -53.83 -37.13 -15.81
C ARG A 304 -54.71 -36.98 -17.05
N GLU A 305 -54.24 -36.27 -18.07
CA GLU A 305 -54.95 -36.14 -19.34
C GLU A 305 -54.86 -37.42 -20.21
N ASP A 306 -53.84 -38.26 -20.00
CA ASP A 306 -53.75 -39.59 -20.64
C ASP A 306 -54.69 -40.65 -20.03
N LYS A 307 -55.52 -40.30 -19.04
CA LYS A 307 -56.45 -41.21 -18.33
C LYS A 307 -57.94 -40.85 -18.46
N CYS A 308 -58.31 -39.98 -19.40
CA CYS A 308 -59.71 -39.76 -19.79
C CYS A 308 -59.94 -40.12 -21.26
#